data_AF-A0A2V8C0Z6-F1
#
_entry.id   AF-A0A2V8C0Z6-F1
#
_cell.length_a   1.000
_cell.length_b   1.000
_cell.length_c   1.000
_cell.angle_alpha   90.00
_cell.angle_beta   90.00
_cell.angle_gamma   90.00
#
_symmetry.space_group_name_H-M   'P 1'
#
loop_
_entity.id
_entity.type
_entity.pdbx_description
1 polymer ?
#
loop_
_entity_poly.entity_id
_entity_poly.type
_entity_poly.pdbx_seq_one_letter_code
_entity_poly.pdbx_strand_id
1 'polypeptide(L)'
;VALDAATGKLKWYQQLVHHDLWDYDMPAAPTLIDVKRNRRTMPAVAEITKMGLLFVFDRTTGEPIFGMEERPVPQSTVPGEQTAATQPFPLKPAPLARNTFDPDKDFYTLTPEHAAYCKELWNTNAKYTKGP
;
A
#
# COMPACT_ATOMS: atom_id res chain seq x y z
N VAL A 1 9.42 -0.67 12.31
CA VAL A 1 10.50 -1.35 13.08
C VAL A 1 10.01 -1.63 14.49
N ALA A 2 10.58 -2.62 15.18
CA ALA A 2 10.43 -2.82 16.62
C ALA A 2 11.80 -2.93 17.28
N LEU A 3 12.01 -2.14 18.33
CA LEU A 3 13.27 -2.07 19.08
C LEU A 3 13.03 -2.49 20.53
N ASP A 4 14.08 -2.99 21.16
CA ASP A 4 14.14 -3.08 22.61
C ASP A 4 14.22 -1.68 23.22
N ALA A 5 13.31 -1.33 24.13
CA ALA A 5 13.19 0.04 24.64
C ALA A 5 14.37 0.48 25.50
N ALA A 6 15.03 -0.44 26.20
CA ALA A 6 16.16 -0.11 27.08
C ALA A 6 17.48 -0.04 26.33
N THR A 7 17.66 -0.88 25.30
CA THR A 7 18.94 -1.06 24.62
C THR A 7 18.98 -0.51 23.20
N GLY A 8 17.83 -0.19 22.61
CA GLY A 8 17.71 0.20 21.20
C GLY A 8 17.97 -0.93 20.20
N LYS A 9 18.22 -2.17 20.68
CA LYS A 9 18.49 -3.32 19.81
C LYS A 9 17.29 -3.65 18.94
N LEU A 10 17.51 -3.84 17.66
CA LEU A 10 16.48 -4.25 16.71
C LEU A 10 15.94 -5.64 17.06
N LYS A 11 14.62 -5.75 17.23
CA LYS A 11 13.92 -7.02 17.38
C LYS A 11 13.44 -7.54 16.04
N TRP A 12 12.76 -6.69 15.27
CA TRP A 12 12.32 -7.01 13.91
C TRP A 12 12.02 -5.73 13.12
N TYR A 13 11.98 -5.85 11.79
CA TYR A 13 11.48 -4.81 10.90
C TYR A 13 10.80 -5.43 9.68
N GLN A 14 9.95 -4.65 9.04
CA GLN A 14 9.36 -4.93 7.74
C GLN A 14 9.53 -3.68 6.89
N GLN A 15 10.02 -3.82 5.66
CA GLN A 15 10.09 -2.74 4.69
C GLN A 15 8.85 -2.81 3.81
N LEU A 16 7.94 -1.85 3.95
CA LEU A 16 6.64 -1.86 3.26
C LEU A 16 6.63 -1.11 1.93
N VAL A 17 7.71 -0.38 1.64
CA VAL A 17 7.96 0.29 0.36
C VAL A 17 9.41 0.05 -0.02
N HIS A 18 9.61 -0.65 -1.14
CA HIS A 18 10.90 -0.88 -1.75
C HIS A 18 11.20 0.26 -2.72
N HIS A 19 12.31 0.98 -2.49
CA HIS A 19 12.73 2.10 -3.35
C HIS A 19 11.58 3.10 -3.64
N ASP A 20 11.25 3.91 -2.65
CA ASP A 20 10.15 4.88 -2.78
C ASP A 20 10.42 5.92 -3.89
N LEU A 21 9.41 6.15 -4.71
CA LEU A 21 9.40 7.14 -5.79
C LEU A 21 8.29 8.19 -5.62
N TRP A 22 7.36 7.97 -4.68
CA TRP A 22 6.08 8.69 -4.65
C TRP A 22 5.72 9.26 -3.29
N ASP A 23 6.70 9.43 -2.39
CA ASP A 23 6.45 9.92 -1.02
C ASP A 23 5.50 8.96 -0.28
N TYR A 24 5.66 7.64 -0.46
CA TYR A 24 4.88 6.62 0.23
C TYR A 24 5.43 6.30 1.62
N ASP A 25 5.78 7.32 2.40
CA ASP A 25 6.13 7.14 3.80
C ASP A 25 4.99 6.52 4.61
N MET A 26 5.32 6.10 5.83
CA MET A 26 4.39 5.58 6.83
C MET A 26 4.07 6.69 7.85
N PRO A 27 3.12 7.60 7.58
CA PRO A 27 2.86 8.75 8.46
C PRO A 27 2.01 8.37 9.67
N ALA A 28 1.27 7.26 9.61
CA ALA A 28 0.42 6.82 10.68
C ALA A 28 1.26 6.27 11.83
N ALA A 29 0.82 6.52 13.06
CA ALA A 29 1.40 5.83 14.20
C ALA A 29 0.97 4.35 14.18
N PRO A 30 1.89 3.40 14.40
CA PRO A 30 1.52 2.00 14.52
C PRO A 30 0.53 1.79 15.66
N THR A 31 -0.60 1.16 15.37
CA THR A 31 -1.68 0.99 16.35
C THR A 31 -1.65 -0.42 16.95
N LEU A 32 -1.53 -0.51 18.27
CA LEU A 32 -1.58 -1.78 18.98
C LEU A 32 -3.02 -2.27 19.10
N ILE A 33 -3.28 -3.48 18.61
CA ILE A 33 -4.60 -4.12 18.65
C ILE A 33 -4.47 -5.58 19.09
N ASP A 34 -5.60 -6.19 19.42
CA ASP A 34 -5.71 -7.61 19.64
C ASP A 34 -6.58 -8.24 18.55
N VAL A 35 -5.99 -9.14 17.75
CA VAL A 35 -6.71 -9.85 16.69
C VAL A 35 -7.28 -11.14 17.26
N LYS A 36 -8.61 -11.27 17.26
CA LYS A 36 -9.32 -12.49 17.70
C LYS A 36 -9.58 -13.39 16.50
N ARG A 37 -8.93 -14.56 16.43
CA ARG A 37 -9.10 -15.54 15.35
C ARG A 37 -8.99 -16.96 15.89
N ASN A 38 -9.90 -17.85 15.49
CA ASN A 38 -9.88 -19.27 15.88
C ASN A 38 -9.78 -19.49 17.40
N ARG A 39 -10.53 -18.70 18.19
CA ARG A 39 -10.51 -18.67 19.67
C ARG A 39 -9.14 -18.30 20.30
N ARG A 40 -8.20 -17.80 19.50
CA ARG A 40 -6.93 -17.22 19.96
C ARG A 40 -6.99 -15.71 19.86
N THR A 41 -6.40 -15.05 20.83
CA THR A 41 -6.13 -13.61 20.80
C THR A 41 -4.66 -13.43 20.46
N MET A 42 -4.37 -12.80 19.32
CA MET A 42 -3.02 -12.54 18.85
C MET A 42 -2.67 -11.07 19.11
N PRO A 43 -1.56 -10.79 19.83
CA PRO A 43 -1.11 -9.43 20.07
C PRO A 43 -0.58 -8.86 18.75
N ALA A 44 -1.20 -7.80 18.25
CA ALA A 44 -0.89 -7.28 16.93
C ALA A 44 -0.52 -5.80 16.94
N VAL A 45 0.12 -5.39 15.85
CA VAL A 45 0.30 -3.99 15.46
C VAL A 45 -0.22 -3.82 14.04
N ALA A 46 -1.03 -2.80 13.84
CA ALA A 46 -1.63 -2.45 12.57
C ALA A 46 -1.03 -1.13 12.05
N GLU A 47 -0.63 -1.14 10.78
CA GLU A 47 0.01 -0.01 10.10
C GLU A 47 -0.76 0.31 8.82
N ILE A 48 -1.38 1.50 8.78
CA ILE A 48 -2.07 2.01 7.59
C ILE A 48 -1.12 2.92 6.81
N THR A 49 -0.99 2.65 5.52
CA THR A 49 0.01 3.29 4.66
C THR A 49 -0.60 4.37 3.78
N LYS A 50 0.23 5.28 3.23
CA LYS A 50 -0.19 6.26 2.21
C LYS A 50 -0.75 5.60 0.93
N MET A 51 -0.42 4.34 0.69
CA MET A 51 -0.96 3.54 -0.42
C MET A 51 -2.41 3.07 -0.17
N GLY A 52 -3.00 3.37 0.99
CA GLY A 52 -4.33 2.89 1.38
C GLY A 52 -4.35 1.40 1.76
N LEU A 53 -3.20 0.78 1.98
CA LEU A 53 -3.05 -0.62 2.39
C LEU A 53 -2.87 -0.70 3.90
N LEU A 54 -3.55 -1.66 4.54
CA LEU A 54 -3.40 -1.97 5.96
C LEU A 54 -2.58 -3.24 6.12
N PHE A 55 -1.42 -3.13 6.75
CA PHE A 55 -0.61 -4.27 7.16
C PHE A 55 -0.84 -4.58 8.63
N VAL A 56 -0.93 -5.87 8.97
CA VAL A 56 -1.14 -6.32 10.35
C VAL A 56 -0.14 -7.40 10.68
N PHE A 57 0.70 -7.12 11.68
CA PHE A 57 1.78 -8.01 12.12
C PHE A 57 1.55 -8.48 13.55
N ASP A 58 2.04 -9.66 13.88
CA ASP A 58 2.25 -10.04 15.28
C ASP A 58 3.30 -9.09 15.86
N ARG A 59 2.94 -8.34 16.91
CA ARG A 59 3.81 -7.28 17.43
C ARG A 59 5.07 -7.81 18.11
N THR A 60 5.13 -9.11 18.41
CA THR A 60 6.27 -9.76 19.06
C THR A 60 7.27 -10.33 18.05
N THR A 61 6.80 -10.86 16.92
CA THR A 61 7.65 -11.51 15.91
C THR A 61 7.84 -10.69 14.63
N GLY A 62 6.92 -9.78 14.30
CA GLY A 62 6.91 -9.06 13.03
C GLY A 62 6.32 -9.87 11.86
N GLU A 63 5.75 -11.05 12.11
CA GLU A 63 5.14 -11.89 11.08
C GLU A 63 3.76 -11.36 10.65
N PRO A 64 3.41 -11.39 9.35
CA PRO A 64 2.13 -10.90 8.86
C PRO A 64 0.97 -11.84 9.26
N ILE A 65 0.04 -11.35 10.08
CA ILE A 65 -1.08 -12.14 10.62
C ILE A 65 -2.05 -12.61 9.52
N PHE A 66 -2.19 -11.81 8.47
CA PHE A 66 -3.08 -12.09 7.35
C PHE A 66 -2.35 -12.51 6.08
N GLY A 67 -1.02 -12.64 6.14
CA GLY A 67 -0.17 -12.88 4.98
C GLY A 67 0.16 -11.61 4.21
N MET A 68 1.31 -11.64 3.56
CA MET A 68 1.87 -10.58 2.73
C MET A 68 2.63 -11.25 1.58
N GLU A 69 2.54 -10.70 0.38
CA GLU A 69 3.21 -11.25 -0.80
C GLU A 69 3.91 -10.15 -1.59
N GLU A 70 5.01 -10.51 -2.25
CA GLU A 70 5.67 -9.64 -3.21
C GLU A 70 4.93 -9.69 -4.55
N ARG A 71 4.51 -8.52 -5.07
CA ARG A 71 3.91 -8.42 -6.40
C ARG A 71 4.83 -7.64 -7.34
N PRO A 72 4.99 -8.08 -8.60
CA PRO A 72 5.65 -7.28 -9.62
C PRO A 72 4.97 -5.92 -9.77
N VAL A 73 5.77 -4.85 -9.87
CA VAL A 73 5.27 -3.50 -10.11
C VAL A 73 5.85 -2.93 -11.40
N PRO A 74 5.23 -1.89 -12.00
CA PRO A 74 5.76 -1.27 -13.21
C PRO A 74 7.22 -0.84 -13.07
N GLN A 75 8.01 -1.10 -14.10
CA GLN A 75 9.42 -0.72 -14.14
C GLN A 75 9.59 0.60 -14.90
N SER A 76 10.50 1.45 -14.41
CA SER A 76 10.75 2.74 -15.05
C SER A 76 11.48 2.56 -16.39
N THR A 77 11.10 3.39 -17.36
CA THR A 77 11.81 3.57 -18.63
C THR A 77 12.56 4.91 -18.68
N VAL A 78 12.53 5.69 -17.59
CA VAL A 78 13.18 6.99 -17.49
C VAL A 78 14.69 6.79 -17.29
N PRO A 79 15.55 7.37 -18.14
CA PRO A 79 16.99 7.22 -18.01
C PRO A 79 17.51 7.66 -16.63
N GLY A 80 18.18 6.75 -15.93
CA GLY A 80 18.77 7.01 -14.61
C GLY A 80 17.82 6.79 -13.42
N GLU A 81 16.51 6.62 -13.66
CA GLU A 81 15.57 6.21 -12.62
C GLU A 81 15.65 4.70 -12.39
N GLN A 82 15.50 4.29 -11.14
CA GLN A 82 15.45 2.89 -10.75
C GLN A 82 14.10 2.63 -10.09
N THR A 83 13.55 1.44 -10.31
CA THR A 83 12.33 0.95 -9.65
C THR A 83 12.67 -0.33 -8.92
N ALA A 84 11.99 -0.58 -7.80
CA ALA A 84 11.99 -1.93 -7.24
C ALA A 84 11.27 -2.90 -8.19
N ALA A 85 11.76 -4.14 -8.28
CA ALA A 85 11.12 -5.17 -9.10
C ALA A 85 9.74 -5.57 -8.56
N THR A 86 9.59 -5.58 -7.24
CA THR A 86 8.37 -5.94 -6.52
C THR A 86 8.07 -4.95 -5.40
N GLN A 87 6.83 -5.02 -4.88
CA GLN A 87 6.42 -4.39 -3.62
C GLN A 87 5.66 -5.40 -2.77
N PRO A 88 5.68 -5.25 -1.44
CA PRO A 88 4.89 -6.07 -0.54
C PRO A 88 3.42 -5.62 -0.54
N PHE A 89 2.50 -6.57 -0.62
CA PHE A 89 1.06 -6.34 -0.51
C PHE A 89 0.44 -7.22 0.56
N PRO A 90 -0.42 -6.67 1.44
CA PRO A 90 -1.16 -7.49 2.38
C PRO A 90 -2.21 -8.30 1.62
N LEU A 91 -2.40 -9.56 2.02
CA LEU A 91 -3.46 -10.40 1.44
C LEU A 91 -4.84 -10.02 2.00
N LYS A 92 -4.91 -9.58 3.26
CA LYS A 92 -6.11 -9.04 3.91
C LYS A 92 -5.74 -7.96 4.94
N PRO A 93 -6.64 -6.98 5.19
CA PRO A 93 -7.88 -6.74 4.45
C PRO A 93 -7.62 -6.25 3.01
N ALA A 94 -8.68 -6.11 2.22
CA ALA A 94 -8.61 -5.38 0.95
C ALA A 94 -8.17 -3.92 1.20
N PRO A 95 -7.66 -3.20 0.18
CA PRO A 95 -7.31 -1.79 0.31
C PRO A 95 -8.45 -0.97 0.94
N LEU A 96 -8.09 -0.10 1.89
CA LEU A 96 -9.05 0.75 2.62
C LEU A 96 -9.36 2.05 1.87
N ALA A 97 -8.61 2.35 0.81
CA ALA A 97 -8.85 3.46 -0.09
C ALA A 97 -8.85 2.98 -1.54
N ARG A 98 -9.44 3.77 -2.43
CA ARG A 98 -9.41 3.53 -3.87
C ARG A 98 -7.97 3.67 -4.37
N ASN A 99 -7.44 2.61 -4.95
CA ASN A 99 -6.09 2.53 -5.51
C ASN A 99 -6.08 2.25 -7.02
N THR A 100 -7.25 2.18 -7.64
CA THR A 100 -7.46 2.01 -9.09
C THR A 100 -8.42 3.07 -9.60
N PHE A 101 -8.36 3.33 -10.90
CA PHE A 101 -9.35 4.17 -11.58
C PHE A 101 -9.82 3.43 -12.83
N ASP A 102 -11.13 3.22 -12.93
CA ASP A 102 -11.82 2.58 -14.05
C ASP A 102 -12.49 3.67 -14.91
N PRO A 103 -11.97 3.97 -16.11
CA PRO A 103 -12.55 4.96 -17.02
C PRO A 103 -14.05 4.81 -17.25
N ASP A 104 -14.58 3.58 -17.28
CA ASP A 104 -16.00 3.37 -17.56
C ASP A 104 -16.90 3.69 -16.36
N LYS A 105 -16.34 3.71 -15.15
CA LYS A 105 -17.10 3.89 -13.89
C LYS A 105 -16.77 5.17 -13.14
N ASP A 106 -15.52 5.62 -13.22
CA ASP A 106 -14.96 6.68 -12.36
C ASP A 106 -14.88 8.03 -13.06
N PHE A 107 -15.09 8.10 -14.38
CA PHE A 107 -15.14 9.40 -15.05
C PHE A 107 -16.32 10.24 -14.56
N TYR A 108 -16.07 11.55 -14.52
CA TYR A 108 -17.10 12.55 -14.33
C TYR A 108 -18.16 12.45 -15.44
N THR A 109 -19.44 12.52 -15.07
CA THR A 109 -20.56 12.35 -16.01
C THR A 109 -21.62 13.46 -15.96
N LEU A 110 -21.50 14.45 -15.07
CA LEU A 110 -22.60 15.42 -14.86
C LEU A 110 -22.78 16.41 -16.04
N THR A 111 -21.70 16.97 -16.57
CA THR A 111 -21.75 17.85 -17.76
C THR A 111 -21.03 17.21 -18.95
N PRO A 112 -21.67 17.13 -20.14
CA PRO A 112 -21.08 16.47 -21.31
C PRO A 112 -19.73 17.05 -21.72
N GLU A 113 -19.59 18.39 -21.66
CA GLU A 113 -18.38 19.10 -22.06
C GLU A 113 -17.18 18.74 -21.18
N HIS A 114 -17.37 18.73 -19.85
CA HIS A 114 -16.30 18.36 -18.92
C HIS A 114 -16.00 16.85 -18.99
N ALA A 115 -17.01 16.00 -19.15
CA ALA A 115 -16.82 14.57 -19.36
C ALA A 115 -16.00 14.27 -20.63
N ALA A 116 -16.28 14.98 -21.73
CA ALA A 116 -15.52 14.89 -22.98
C ALA A 116 -14.07 15.34 -22.78
N TYR A 117 -13.86 16.50 -22.14
CA TYR A 117 -12.53 17.01 -21.83
C TYR A 117 -11.69 16.04 -20.99
N CYS A 118 -12.25 15.47 -19.91
CA CYS A 118 -11.54 14.50 -19.07
C CYS A 118 -11.14 13.24 -19.85
N LYS A 119 -12.02 12.72 -20.71
CA LYS A 119 -11.75 11.54 -21.54
C LYS A 119 -10.68 11.82 -22.59
N GLU A 120 -10.74 12.99 -23.24
CA GLU A 120 -9.73 13.42 -24.20
C GLU A 120 -8.36 13.57 -23.53
N LEU A 121 -8.29 14.26 -22.39
CA LEU A 121 -7.04 14.43 -21.64
C LEU A 121 -6.44 13.08 -21.25
N TRP A 122 -7.27 12.14 -20.81
CA TRP A 122 -6.84 10.79 -20.46
C TRP A 122 -6.20 10.05 -21.63
N ASN A 123 -6.91 10.02 -22.76
CA ASN A 123 -6.50 9.30 -23.96
C ASN A 123 -5.23 9.91 -24.56
N THR A 124 -5.17 11.25 -24.68
CA THR A 124 -4.02 11.97 -25.22
C THR A 124 -2.74 11.73 -24.42
N ASN A 125 -2.86 11.58 -23.10
CA ASN A 125 -1.72 11.34 -22.22
C ASN A 125 -1.43 9.86 -21.97
N ALA A 126 -2.14 8.93 -22.63
CA ALA A 126 -2.05 7.50 -22.40
C ALA A 126 -2.03 7.12 -20.91
N LYS A 127 -2.90 7.77 -20.11
CA LYS A 127 -2.91 7.59 -18.64
C LYS A 127 -3.20 6.12 -18.27
N TYR A 128 -2.52 5.65 -17.23
CA TYR A 128 -2.61 4.28 -16.73
C TYR A 128 -2.83 4.26 -15.22
N THR A 129 -3.85 3.53 -14.77
CA THR A 129 -4.30 3.49 -13.36
C THR A 129 -4.93 2.15 -12.99
N LYS A 130 -4.51 1.05 -13.62
CA LYS A 130 -5.03 -0.28 -13.24
C LYS A 130 -4.61 -0.72 -11.83
N GLY A 131 -3.88 0.14 -11.10
CA GLY A 131 -3.29 -0.16 -9.80
C GLY A 131 -2.21 -1.24 -9.92
N PRO A 132 -1.67 -1.67 -8.78
CA PRO A 132 -0.93 -2.92 -8.66
C PRO A 132 -1.83 -4.14 -8.76
#